data_AF-A0ABD5IUD2-F1
#
_entry.id   AF-A0ABD5IUD2-F1
#
_cell.length_a   1.000
_cell.length_b   1.000
_cell.length_c   1.000
_cell.angle_alpha   90.00
_cell.angle_beta   90.00
_cell.angle_gamma   90.00
#
_symmetry.space_group_name_H-M   'P 1'
#
loop_
_entity.id
_entity.type
_entity.pdbx_description
1 polymer ?
#
loop_
_entity_poly.entity_id
_entity_poly.type
_entity_poly.pdbx_seq_one_letter_code
_entity_poly.pdbx_strand_id
1 'polypeptide(L)' 'MDFFWIGLLFWLLMGFSVFFLMLGLMKNRRIHFVFSALLFLPVAYYFRGAENAWKFMMFYPLIPILLAIFFVKKR' A
#
# COMPACT_ATOMS: atom_id res chain seq x y z
N MET A 1 -4.17 -12.82 -28.32
CA MET A 1 -3.80 -12.84 -26.89
C MET A 1 -4.51 -11.68 -26.25
N ASP A 2 -5.51 -11.95 -25.43
CA ASP A 2 -6.25 -10.89 -24.76
C ASP A 2 -5.39 -10.25 -23.68
N PHE A 3 -5.46 -8.93 -23.56
CA PHE A 3 -4.67 -8.19 -22.58
C PHE A 3 -5.16 -8.48 -21.15
N PHE A 4 -4.23 -8.75 -20.24
CA PHE A 4 -4.56 -9.13 -18.86
C PHE A 4 -4.81 -7.90 -17.97
N TRP A 5 -6.00 -7.31 -18.11
CA TRP A 5 -6.43 -6.10 -17.40
C TRP A 5 -6.33 -6.19 -15.87
N ILE A 6 -6.64 -7.37 -15.30
CA ILE A 6 -6.60 -7.59 -13.85
C ILE A 6 -5.15 -7.46 -13.33
N GLY A 7 -4.18 -8.00 -14.07
CA GLY A 7 -2.77 -7.85 -13.74
C GLY A 7 -2.32 -6.39 -13.82
N LEU A 8 -2.74 -5.65 -14.85
CA LEU A 8 -2.44 -4.22 -14.97
C LEU A 8 -2.97 -3.45 -13.75
N LEU A 9 -4.24 -3.68 -13.36
CA LEU A 9 -4.84 -3.03 -12.19
C LEU A 9 -4.09 -3.38 -10.90
N PHE A 10 -3.68 -4.64 -10.72
CA PHE A 10 -2.90 -5.08 -9.56
C PHE A 10 -1.57 -4.33 -9.45
N TRP A 11 -0.81 -4.24 -10.55
CA TRP A 11 0.45 -3.51 -10.59
C TRP A 11 0.27 -2.01 -10.37
N LEU A 12 -0.80 -1.41 -10.92
CA LEU A 12 -1.13 0.00 -10.68
C LEU A 12 -1.46 0.27 -9.21
N LEU A 13 -2.27 -0.57 -8.56
CA LEU A 13 -2.59 -0.44 -7.13
C LEU A 13 -1.34 -0.51 -6.26
N MET A 14 -0.48 -1.49 -6.54
CA MET A 14 0.81 -1.63 -5.85
C MET A 14 1.69 -0.38 -6.07
N GLY A 15 1.84 0.07 -7.32
CA GLY A 15 2.64 1.23 -7.68
C GLY A 15 2.13 2.53 -7.03
N PHE A 16 0.82 2.80 -7.12
CA PHE A 16 0.23 3.97 -6.48
C PHE A 16 0.32 3.92 -4.96
N SER A 17 0.18 2.75 -4.34
CA SER A 17 0.39 2.60 -2.91
C SER A 17 1.79 3.06 -2.48
N VAL A 18 2.83 2.62 -3.19
CA VAL A 18 4.21 3.02 -2.91
C VAL A 18 4.42 4.52 -3.19
N PHE A 19 3.86 5.03 -4.28
CA PHE A 19 3.91 6.45 -4.61
C PHE A 19 3.29 7.33 -3.52
N PHE A 20 2.11 6.97 -3.01
CA PHE A 20 1.46 7.68 -1.91
C PHE A 20 2.23 7.56 -0.59
N LEU A 21 2.88 6.41 -0.32
CA LEU A 21 3.77 6.27 0.83
C LEU A 21 4.92 7.28 0.77
N MET A 22 5.60 7.37 -0.37
CA MET A 22 6.70 8.33 -0.60
C MET A 22 6.21 9.77 -0.50
N LEU A 23 5.07 10.10 -1.13
CA LEU A 23 4.47 11.44 -1.01
C LEU A 23 4.12 11.79 0.44
N GLY A 24 3.65 10.83 1.22
CA GLY A 24 3.38 11.00 2.65
C GLY A 24 4.63 11.36 3.43
N LEU A 25 5.75 10.70 3.17
CA LEU A 25 7.06 11.00 3.77
C LEU A 25 7.56 12.38 3.35
N MET A 26 7.49 12.71 2.05
CA MET A 26 7.99 13.99 1.51
C MET A 26 7.16 15.20 1.97
N LYS A 27 5.83 15.09 1.92
CA LYS A 27 4.91 16.20 2.26
C LYS A 27 4.49 16.20 3.72
N ASN A 28 4.92 15.19 4.49
CA ASN A 28 4.57 14.98 5.89
C ASN A 28 3.05 15.08 6.17
N ARG A 29 2.24 14.48 5.28
CA ARG A 29 0.76 14.55 5.34
C ARG A 29 0.15 13.17 5.55
N ARG A 30 -0.53 12.99 6.69
CA ARG A 30 -1.22 11.75 7.10
C ARG A 30 -2.07 11.13 6.01
N ILE A 31 -2.80 11.97 5.27
CA ILE A 31 -3.75 11.51 4.27
C ILE A 31 -3.10 10.64 3.17
N HIS A 32 -1.84 10.91 2.80
CA HIS A 32 -1.16 10.12 1.78
C HIS A 32 -0.81 8.71 2.31
N PHE A 33 -0.45 8.59 3.59
CA PHE A 33 -0.27 7.29 4.21
C PHE A 33 -1.57 6.49 4.26
N VAL A 34 -2.69 7.14 4.57
CA VAL A 34 -4.02 6.48 4.52
C VAL A 34 -4.34 5.98 3.11
N PHE A 35 -4.11 6.80 2.07
CA PHE A 35 -4.30 6.36 0.68
C PHE A 35 -3.37 5.21 0.28
N SER A 36 -2.11 5.24 0.70
CA SER A 36 -1.18 4.13 0.51
C SER A 36 -1.73 2.82 1.11
N ALA A 37 -2.15 2.85 2.38
CA ALA A 37 -2.73 1.68 3.04
C ALA A 37 -3.96 1.15 2.30
N LEU A 38 -4.89 2.03 1.93
CA LEU A 38 -6.14 1.67 1.25
C LEU A 38 -5.90 1.05 -0.12
N LEU A 39 -5.02 1.64 -0.93
CA LEU A 39 -4.70 1.14 -2.28
C LEU A 39 -4.03 -0.24 -2.24
N PHE A 40 -3.27 -0.53 -1.19
CA PHE A 40 -2.64 -1.83 -1.03
C PHE A 40 -3.58 -2.91 -0.47
N LEU A 41 -4.77 -2.59 0.06
CA LEU A 41 -5.66 -3.59 0.66
C LEU A 41 -6.01 -4.77 -0.29
N PRO A 42 -6.37 -4.55 -1.56
CA PRO A 42 -6.64 -5.67 -2.48
C PRO A 42 -5.39 -6.51 -2.74
N VAL A 43 -4.23 -5.86 -2.84
CA VAL A 43 -2.92 -6.51 -3.02
C VAL A 43 -2.57 -7.35 -1.78
N ALA A 44 -2.78 -6.81 -0.57
CA ALA A 44 -2.58 -7.53 0.68
C ALA A 44 -3.50 -8.76 0.80
N TYR A 45 -4.76 -8.62 0.38
CA TYR A 45 -5.70 -9.73 0.37
C TYR A 45 -5.25 -10.85 -0.59
N TYR A 46 -4.70 -10.51 -1.75
CA TYR A 46 -4.08 -11.49 -2.66
C TYR A 46 -2.94 -12.25 -1.98
N PHE A 47 -2.02 -11.55 -1.29
CA PHE A 47 -0.90 -12.18 -0.58
C PHE A 47 -1.31 -13.02 0.64
N ARG A 48 -2.54 -12.91 1.15
CA ARG A 48 -3.04 -13.82 2.20
C ARG A 48 -3.01 -15.29 1.77
N GLY A 49 -3.21 -15.55 0.47
CA GLY A 49 -3.15 -16.88 -0.12
C GLY A 49 -1.74 -17.38 -0.44
N ALA A 50 -0.70 -16.57 -0.23
CA ALA A 50 0.68 -17.00 -0.47
C ALA A 50 1.15 -17.99 0.60
N GLU A 51 1.86 -19.03 0.19
CA GLU A 51 2.34 -20.11 1.08
C GLU A 51 3.77 -19.90 1.60
N ASN A 52 4.46 -18.89 1.10
CA ASN A 52 5.88 -18.63 1.37
C ASN A 52 6.07 -17.24 2.04
N ALA A 53 7.31 -16.75 2.06
CA ALA A 53 7.65 -15.45 2.65
C ALA A 53 6.85 -14.28 2.05
N TRP A 54 6.33 -14.40 0.83
CA TRP A 54 5.47 -13.36 0.23
C TRP A 54 4.17 -13.15 1.02
N LYS A 55 3.73 -14.12 1.83
CA LYS A 55 2.59 -13.97 2.74
C LYS A 55 2.73 -12.77 3.67
N PHE A 56 3.95 -12.41 4.07
CA PHE A 56 4.19 -11.26 4.94
C PHE A 56 3.79 -9.92 4.30
N MET A 57 3.69 -9.85 2.96
CA MET A 57 3.17 -8.67 2.27
C MET A 57 1.72 -8.33 2.65
N MET A 58 0.94 -9.31 3.14
CA MET A 58 -0.42 -9.02 3.63
C MET A 58 -0.43 -8.03 4.80
N PHE A 59 0.68 -7.90 5.53
CA PHE A 59 0.83 -6.95 6.63
C PHE A 59 1.31 -5.57 6.19
N TYR A 60 1.65 -5.38 4.91
CA TYR A 60 2.11 -4.08 4.40
C TYR A 60 1.21 -2.91 4.83
N PRO A 61 -0.14 -2.98 4.76
CA PRO A 61 -1.01 -1.85 5.12
C PRO A 61 -0.81 -1.34 6.55
N LEU A 62 -0.28 -2.16 7.46
CA LEU A 62 0.05 -1.74 8.83
C LEU A 62 1.13 -0.67 8.86
N ILE A 63 2.13 -0.74 7.97
CA ILE A 63 3.24 0.22 7.91
C ILE A 63 2.74 1.67 7.64
N PRO A 64 2.01 1.95 6.54
CA PRO A 64 1.45 3.27 6.30
C PRO A 64 0.44 3.67 7.39
N ILE A 65 -0.36 2.76 7.96
CA ILE A 65 -1.28 3.11 9.06
C ILE A 65 -0.51 3.58 10.29
N LEU A 66 0.55 2.87 10.69
CA LEU A 66 1.41 3.28 11.80
C LEU A 66 2.06 4.64 11.52
N LEU A 67 2.56 4.87 10.30
CA LEU A 67 3.10 6.18 9.90
C LEU A 67 2.02 7.27 9.96
N ALA A 68 0.79 6.99 9.53
CA ALA A 68 -0.31 7.95 9.62
C ALA A 68 -0.63 8.35 11.06
N ILE A 69 -0.51 7.43 12.02
CA ILE A 69 -0.79 7.66 13.44
C ILE A 69 0.37 8.39 14.14
N PHE A 70 1.60 7.89 13.95
CA PHE A 70 2.77 8.29 14.75
C PHE A 70 3.65 9.33 14.08
N PHE A 71 3.88 9.22 12.77
CA PHE A 71 4.90 10.01 12.07
C PHE A 71 4.50 11.49 11.97
N VAL A 72 3.21 11.76 11.87
CA VAL A 72 2.71 13.13 11.64
C VAL A 72 2.13 13.71 12.91
N LYS A 73 2.91 13.93 13.97
CA LYS A 73 2.44 14.63 15.20
C LYS A 73 3.58 15.56 15.64
N LYS A 74 3.40 16.85 15.93
CA LYS A 74 2.28 17.82 15.93
C LYS A 74 2.93 19.15 15.50
N ARG A 75 2.21 20.03 14.81
CA ARG A 75 2.60 21.45 14.77
C ARG A 75 2.62 22.01 16.19
#